data_AF-A0A8S3ERI5-F1
#
_entry.id   AF-A0A8S3ERI5-F1
#
_cell.length_a   1.000
_cell.length_b   1.000
_cell.length_c   1.000
_cell.angle_alpha   90.00
_cell.angle_beta   90.00
_cell.angle_gamma   90.00
#
_symmetry.space_group_name_H-M   'P 1'
#
loop_
_entity.id
_entity.type
_entity.pdbx_description
1 polymer ?
#
loop_
_entity_poly.entity_id
_entity_poly.type
_entity_poly.pdbx_seq_one_letter_code
_entity_poly.pdbx_strand_id
1 'polypeptide(L)' 'APDVLHRHIKSITDSSAKHLHFQAPEIDDELNQITTAVDIYSLGMVTLE' A
#
# COMPACT_ATOMS: atom_id res chain seq x y z
N ALA A 1 -15.63 20.24 -13.41
CA ALA A 1 -16.88 19.51 -13.15
C ALA A 1 -16.64 18.59 -11.94
N PRO A 2 -17.46 18.66 -10.87
CA PRO A 2 -17.24 17.90 -9.63
C PRO A 2 -17.11 16.39 -9.87
N ASP A 3 -17.73 15.89 -10.93
CA ASP A 3 -17.66 14.55 -11.50
C ASP A 3 -16.24 14.07 -11.88
N VAL A 4 -15.35 14.98 -12.31
CA VAL A 4 -13.93 14.65 -12.56
C VAL A 4 -13.18 14.39 -11.25
N LEU A 5 -13.45 15.21 -10.21
CA LEU A 5 -12.85 15.02 -8.89
C LEU A 5 -13.35 13.73 -8.22
N HIS A 6 -14.65 13.43 -8.30
CA HIS A 6 -15.20 12.18 -7.75
C HIS A 6 -14.63 10.93 -8.44
N ARG A 7 -14.41 10.98 -9.76
CA ARG A 7 -13.77 9.88 -10.50
C ARG A 7 -12.30 9.72 -10.09
N HIS A 8 -11.58 10.83 -9.95
CA HIS A 8 -10.18 10.83 -9.55
C HIS A 8 -9.99 10.26 -8.14
N ILE A 9 -10.84 10.67 -7.18
CA ILE A 9 -10.81 10.16 -5.80
C ILE A 9 -11.07 8.66 -5.76
N LYS A 10 -12.06 8.15 -6.50
CA LYS A 10 -12.34 6.70 -6.60
C LYS A 10 -11.17 5.93 -7.23
N SER A 11 -10.54 6.47 -8.27
CA SER A 11 -9.37 5.84 -8.88
C SER A 11 -8.19 5.76 -7.91
N ILE A 12 -7.97 6.79 -7.09
CA ILE A 12 -6.88 6.81 -6.11
C ILE A 12 -7.13 5.81 -4.98
N THR A 13 -8.37 5.75 -4.46
CA THR A 13 -8.72 4.80 -3.39
C THR A 13 -8.70 3.35 -3.86
N ASP A 14 -9.14 3.10 -5.10
CA ASP A 14 -9.05 1.77 -5.72
C ASP A 14 -7.60 1.38 -6.01
N SER A 15 -6.74 2.35 -6.36
CA SER A 15 -5.32 2.11 -6.59
C SER A 15 -4.53 1.95 -5.29
N SER A 16 -4.87 2.67 -4.21
CA SER A 16 -4.20 2.51 -2.91
C SER A 16 -4.48 1.14 -2.30
N ALA A 17 -5.68 0.60 -2.49
CA ALA A 17 -6.04 -0.75 -2.05
C ALA A 17 -5.28 -1.87 -2.80
N LYS A 18 -4.79 -1.61 -4.02
CA LYS A 18 -4.03 -2.60 -4.82
C LYS A 18 -2.61 -2.84 -4.31
N HIS A 19 -2.04 -1.90 -3.57
CA HIS A 19 -0.66 -2.01 -3.08
C HIS A 19 -0.55 -2.62 -1.68
N LEU A 20 -1.67 -3.04 -1.08
CA LEU A 20 -1.69 -3.65 0.25
C LEU A 20 -0.82 -4.93 0.32
N HIS A 21 -0.63 -5.63 -0.79
CA HIS A 21 0.22 -6.82 -0.85
C HIS A 21 1.72 -6.51 -0.67
N PHE A 22 2.16 -5.28 -0.97
CA PHE A 22 3.54 -4.84 -0.75
C PHE A 22 3.80 -4.38 0.68
N GLN A 23 2.76 -4.21 1.49
CA GLN A 23 2.89 -3.81 2.88
C GLN A 23 3.22 -5.03 3.74
N ALA A 24 4.27 -4.92 4.54
CA ALA A 24 4.65 -5.98 5.47
C ALA A 24 3.56 -6.15 6.55
N PRO A 25 3.18 -7.39 6.91
CA PRO A 25 2.06 -7.64 7.84
C PRO A 25 2.29 -7.05 9.24
N GLU A 26 3.54 -6.90 9.66
CA GLU A 26 3.92 -6.31 10.94
C GLU A 26 3.71 -4.78 11.02
N ILE A 27 3.48 -4.09 9.89
CA ILE A 27 3.11 -2.65 9.91
C ILE A 27 1.72 -2.45 10.53
N ASP A 28 0.78 -3.39 10.32
CA ASP A 28 -0.59 -3.25 10.80
C ASP A 28 -0.76 -3.64 12.29
N ASP A 29 0.32 -4.07 12.95
CA ASP A 29 0.31 -4.40 14.37
C ASP A 29 0.46 -3.14 15.25
N GLU A 30 -0.13 -3.14 16.45
CA GLU A 30 -0.21 -1.95 17.34
C GLU A 30 1.17 -1.34 17.70
N LEU A 31 2.23 -2.13 17.52
CA LEU A 31 3.61 -1.74 17.79
C LEU A 31 4.24 -0.90 16.68
N ASN A 32 3.68 -0.91 15.46
CA ASN A 32 4.07 -0.12 14.28
C ASN A 32 5.60 0.05 14.15
N GLN A 33 6.34 -1.05 14.34
CA GLN A 33 7.79 -1.06 14.38
C GLN A 33 8.33 -1.08 12.96
N ILE A 34 8.64 0.11 12.44
CA ILE A 34 9.34 0.25 11.16
C ILE A 34 10.78 -0.21 11.35
N THR A 35 11.09 -1.37 10.80
CA THR A 35 12.44 -1.96 10.79
C THR A 35 12.84 -2.30 9.36
N THR A 36 14.13 -2.55 9.12
CA THR A 36 14.63 -2.94 7.78
C THR A 36 13.95 -4.20 7.23
N ALA A 37 13.39 -5.07 8.09
CA ALA A 37 12.67 -6.26 7.65
C ALA A 37 11.42 -5.92 6.80
N VAL A 38 10.76 -4.80 7.13
CA VAL A 38 9.60 -4.28 6.41
C VAL A 38 9.98 -3.94 4.96
N ASP A 39 11.09 -3.22 4.78
CA ASP A 39 11.59 -2.85 3.44
C ASP A 39 11.98 -4.09 2.62
N ILE A 40 12.54 -5.11 3.27
CA ILE A 40 12.90 -6.38 2.61
C ILE A 40 11.65 -7.12 2.13
N TYR A 41 10.59 -7.15 2.93
CA TYR A 41 9.32 -7.75 2.52
C TYR A 41 8.75 -7.05 1.28
N SER A 42 8.64 -5.72 1.32
CA SER A 42 8.14 -4.93 0.20
C SER A 42 8.99 -5.13 -1.06
N LEU A 43 10.32 -5.16 -0.91
CA LEU A 43 11.24 -5.44 -2.02
C LEU A 43 11.03 -6.86 -2.59
N GLY A 44 10.81 -7.85 -1.73
CA GLY A 44 10.51 -9.22 -2.13
C GLY A 44 9.21 -9.31 -2.95
N MET A 45 8.16 -8.62 -2.52
CA MET A 45 6.89 -8.56 -3.24
C MET A 45 7.03 -7.88 -4.60
N VAL A 46 7.77 -6.76 -4.68
CA VAL A 46 8.09 -6.09 -5.96
C VAL A 46 8.91 -6.98 -6.90
N THR A 47 9.80 -7.83 -6.35
CA THR A 47 10.65 -8.71 -7.16
C THR A 47 9.86 -9.89 -7.77
N LEU A 48 8.74 -10.27 -7.16
CA LEU A 48 7.90 -11.39 -7.59
C LEU A 48 6.78 -10.99 -8.56
N GLU A 49 6.46 -9.70 -8.65
CA GLU A 49 5.56 -9.12 -9.65
C GLU A 49 6.23 -9.04 -11.03
#